data_AF-A0A1I3E333-F1
#
_entry.id   AF-A0A1I3E333-F1
#
_cell.length_a   1.000
_cell.length_b   1.000
_cell.length_c   1.000
_cell.angle_alpha   90.00
_cell.angle_beta   90.00
_cell.angle_gamma   90.00
#
_symmetry.space_group_name_H-M   'P 1'
#
loop_
_entity.id
_entity.type
_entity.pdbx_description
1 polymer ?
#
loop_
_entity_poly.entity_id
_entity_poly.type
_entity_poly.pdbx_seq_one_letter_code
_entity_poly.pdbx_strand_id
1 'polypeptide(L)' 'MTQINVNAPALPRGALAIHSAINAIESLIAEIALWNARRNTARALARLSDRQLADIGLLGADLEEVAARLRR' A
#
# COMPACT_ATOMS: atom_id res chain seq x y z
N MET A 1 10.93 46.19 10.56
CA MET A 1 10.09 44.97 10.66
C MET A 1 9.20 44.91 9.43
N THR A 2 9.57 44.13 8.42
CA THR A 2 8.84 44.04 7.14
C THR A 2 7.87 42.87 7.21
N GLN A 3 6.57 43.16 7.22
CA GLN A 3 5.51 42.16 7.12
C GLN A 3 5.50 41.56 5.72
N ILE A 4 5.82 40.27 5.59
CA ILE A 4 5.69 39.53 4.34
C ILE A 4 4.21 39.17 4.18
N ASN A 5 3.51 39.86 3.28
CA ASN A 5 2.13 39.54 2.93
C ASN A 5 2.10 38.31 2.02
N VAL A 6 1.78 37.16 2.59
CA VAL A 6 1.58 35.90 1.86
C VAL A 6 0.19 35.87 1.22
N ASN A 7 0.05 36.50 0.05
CA ASN A 7 -1.13 36.30 -0.80
C ASN A 7 -1.04 34.93 -1.46
N ALA A 8 -1.51 33.88 -0.78
CA ALA A 8 -1.73 32.59 -1.42
C ALA A 8 -2.84 32.76 -2.48
N PRO A 9 -2.60 32.44 -3.76
CA PRO A 9 -3.65 32.52 -4.76
C PRO A 9 -4.80 31.60 -4.35
N ALA A 10 -6.00 32.19 -4.19
CA ALA A 10 -7.21 31.43 -3.92
C ALA A 10 -7.50 30.54 -5.13
N LEU A 11 -7.03 29.29 -5.08
CA LEU A 11 -7.35 28.30 -6.10
C LEU A 11 -8.88 28.18 -6.16
N PRO A 12 -9.49 28.24 -7.36
CA PRO A 12 -10.92 28.08 -7.50
C PRO A 12 -11.35 26.80 -6.80
N ARG A 13 -12.41 26.86 -5.98
CA ARG A 13 -12.86 25.72 -5.16
C ARG A 13 -13.08 24.43 -6.00
N GLY A 14 -13.38 24.57 -7.29
CA GLY A 14 -13.50 23.45 -8.23
C GLY A 14 -12.17 22.74 -8.57
N ALA A 15 -11.05 23.46 -8.62
CA ALA A 15 -9.73 22.87 -8.90
C ALA A 15 -9.24 22.02 -7.72
N LEU A 16 -9.48 22.48 -6.49
CA LEU A 16 -9.20 21.70 -5.27
C LEU A 16 -10.09 20.46 -5.17
N ALA A 17 -11.37 20.58 -5.52
CA ALA A 17 -12.32 19.47 -5.50
C ALA A 17 -11.90 18.35 -6.46
N ILE A 18 -11.56 18.67 -7.71
CA ILE A 18 -11.10 17.66 -8.70
C ILE A 18 -9.79 17.01 -8.25
N HIS A 19 -8.81 17.80 -7.79
CA HIS A 19 -7.54 17.26 -7.31
C HIS A 19 -7.74 16.29 -6.13
N SER A 20 -8.58 16.64 -5.16
CA SER A 20 -8.90 15.77 -4.02
C SER A 20 -9.61 14.47 -4.44
N ALA A 21 -10.51 14.54 -5.41
CA ALA A 21 -11.21 13.37 -5.94
C ALA A 21 -10.27 12.40 -6.65
N ILE A 22 -9.35 12.92 -7.48
CA ILE A 22 -8.32 12.11 -8.13
C ILE A 22 -7.44 11.42 -7.08
N ASN A 23 -6.90 12.18 -6.12
CA ASN A 23 -6.04 11.63 -5.07
C ASN A 23 -6.76 10.55 -4.25
N ALA A 24 -8.05 10.73 -3.97
CA ALA A 24 -8.85 9.74 -3.24
C ALA A 24 -9.01 8.43 -4.03
N ILE A 25 -9.27 8.54 -5.34
CA ILE A 25 -9.38 7.38 -6.23
C ILE A 25 -8.03 6.67 -6.38
N GLU A 26 -6.95 7.42 -6.58
CA GLU A 26 -5.59 6.87 -6.67
C GLU A 26 -5.21 6.12 -5.40
N SER A 27 -5.51 6.69 -4.22
CA SER A 27 -5.25 6.05 -2.93
C SER A 27 -6.03 4.75 -2.78
N LEU A 28 -7.32 4.75 -3.16
CA LEU A 28 -8.15 3.54 -3.12
C LEU A 28 -7.61 2.44 -4.06
N ILE A 29 -7.24 2.80 -5.29
CA ILE A 29 -6.65 1.86 -6.25
C ILE A 29 -5.33 1.30 -5.70
N ALA A 30 -4.48 2.15 -5.13
CA ALA A 30 -3.20 1.74 -4.56
C ALA A 30 -3.40 0.77 -3.38
N GLU A 31 -4.37 1.02 -2.50
CA GLU A 31 -4.71 0.13 -1.39
C GLU A 31 -5.22 -1.23 -1.88
N ILE A 32 -6.11 -1.24 -2.88
CA ILE A 32 -6.61 -2.48 -3.50
C ILE A 32 -5.47 -3.25 -4.18
N ALA A 33 -4.60 -2.55 -4.91
CA ALA A 33 -3.45 -3.16 -5.57
C ALA A 33 -2.49 -3.77 -4.54
N LEU A 34 -2.23 -3.08 -3.43
CA LEU A 34 -1.39 -3.57 -2.34
C LEU A 34 -2.00 -4.80 -1.67
N TRP A 35 -3.31 -4.79 -1.41
CA TRP A 35 -4.03 -5.94 -0.87
C TRP A 35 -3.94 -7.16 -1.79
N ASN A 36 -4.16 -6.95 -3.09
CA ASN A 36 -4.01 -8.00 -4.10
C ASN A 36 -2.60 -8.57 -4.16
N ALA A 37 -1.59 -7.70 -4.14
CA ALA A 37 -0.18 -8.12 -4.13
C ALA A 37 0.14 -8.98 -2.90
N ARG A 38 -0.27 -8.56 -1.70
CA ARG A 38 -0.07 -9.34 -0.46
C ARG A 38 -0.72 -10.72 -0.53
N ARG A 39 -1.96 -10.80 -1.01
CA ARG A 39 -2.67 -12.07 -1.18
C ARG A 39 -2.01 -12.96 -2.23
N ASN A 40 -1.50 -12.38 -3.32
CA ASN A 40 -0.80 -13.14 -4.33
C ASN A 40 0.51 -13.70 -3.80
N THR A 41 1.28 -12.92 -3.04
CA THR A 41 2.48 -13.40 -2.34
C THR A 41 2.16 -14.52 -1.36
N ALA A 42 1.10 -14.38 -0.56
CA ALA A 42 0.68 -15.44 0.36
C ALA A 42 0.31 -16.74 -0.37
N ARG A 43 -0.37 -16.64 -1.53
CA ARG A 43 -0.67 -17.80 -2.39
C ARG A 43 0.59 -18.39 -3.00
N ALA A 44 1.54 -17.57 -3.44
CA ALA A 44 2.79 -18.03 -4.01
C ALA A 44 3.61 -18.82 -2.99
N LEU A 45 3.74 -18.28 -1.76
CA LEU A 45 4.41 -18.97 -0.64
C LEU A 45 3.73 -20.31 -0.31
N ALA A 46 2.39 -20.35 -0.29
CA ALA A 46 1.64 -21.58 -0.05
C ALA A 46 1.80 -22.66 -1.14
N ARG A 47 2.33 -22.30 -2.32
CA ARG A 47 2.61 -23.25 -3.41
C ARG A 47 4.04 -23.78 -3.41
N LEU A 48 4.93 -23.21 -2.60
CA LEU A 48 6.30 -23.68 -2.46
C LEU A 48 6.34 -24.92 -1.56
N SER A 49 7.31 -25.80 -1.82
CA SER A 49 7.58 -26.96 -0.96
C SER A 49 8.41 -26.56 0.27
N ASP A 50 8.35 -27.36 1.33
CA ASP A 50 9.11 -27.15 2.57
C ASP A 50 10.62 -26.95 2.33
N ARG A 51 11.22 -27.64 1.34
CA ARG A 51 12.64 -27.42 1.01
C ARG A 51 12.88 -26.04 0.40
N GLN A 52 12.02 -25.59 -0.51
CA GLN A 52 12.13 -24.27 -1.12
C GLN A 52 11.86 -23.15 -0.11
N LEU A 53 10.99 -23.41 0.87
CA LEU A 53 10.76 -22.53 1.99
C LEU A 53 11.97 -22.50 2.94
N ALA A 54 12.62 -23.64 3.18
CA ALA A 54 13.87 -23.72 3.95
C ALA A 54 15.01 -22.94 3.27
N ASP A 55 15.11 -23.01 1.94
CA ASP A 55 16.15 -22.31 1.17
C ASP A 55 16.08 -20.78 1.32
N ILE A 56 14.87 -20.24 1.50
CA ILE A 56 14.64 -18.81 1.76
C ILE A 56 14.49 -18.50 3.26
N GLY A 57 14.68 -19.48 4.15
CA GLY A 57 14.61 -19.34 5.60
C GLY A 57 13.20 -19.13 6.17
N LEU A 58 12.14 -19.47 5.43
CA LEU A 58 10.73 -19.32 5.85
C LEU A 58 10.11 -20.69 6.19
N LEU A 59 10.71 -21.43 7.12
CA LEU A 59 10.22 -22.75 7.54
C LEU A 59 9.55 -22.69 8.92
N GLY A 60 8.41 -23.37 9.09
CA GLY A 60 7.76 -23.52 10.39
C GLY A 60 6.99 -22.27 10.85
N ALA A 61 7.19 -21.85 12.10
CA ALA A 61 6.41 -20.78 12.75
C ALA A 61 6.52 -19.42 12.01
N ASP A 62 7.67 -19.12 11.40
CA ASP A 62 7.90 -17.88 10.66
C ASP A 62 7.01 -17.78 9.41
N LEU A 63 6.72 -18.91 8.76
CA LEU A 63 5.82 -18.92 7.59
C LEU A 63 4.39 -18.62 7.99
N GLU A 64 3.91 -19.19 9.10
CA GLU A 64 2.56 -18.92 9.60
C GLU A 64 2.40 -17.45 10.01
N GLU A 65 3.41 -16.87 10.67
CA GLU A 65 3.41 -15.45 11.04
C GLU A 65 3.40 -14.54 9.80
N VAL A 66 4.27 -14.80 8.83
CA VAL A 66 4.34 -14.04 7.57
C VAL A 66 3.03 -14.19 6.78
N ALA A 67 2.49 -15.39 6.67
CA ALA A 67 1.22 -15.64 6.00
C ALA A 67 0.05 -14.92 6.69
N ALA A 68 0.01 -14.92 8.03
CA ALA A 68 -0.98 -14.19 8.81
C ALA A 68 -0.87 -12.68 8.58
N ARG A 69 0.35 -12.14 8.48
CA ARG A 69 0.60 -10.72 8.24
C ARG A 69 0.26 -10.29 6.82
N LEU A 70 0.45 -11.15 5.81
CA LEU A 70 0.04 -10.89 4.42
C LEU A 70 -1.48 -10.98 4.21
N ARG A 71 -2.21 -11.64 5.10
CA ARG A 71 -3.68 -11.74 5.04
C ARG A 71 -4.40 -10.54 5.67
N ARG A 72 -3.71 -9.71 6.46
CA ARG A 72 -4.21 -8.45 7.02
C ARG A 72 -4.05 -7.29 6.03
#